data_AF-T0YE13-F1
#
_entry.id   AF-T0YE13-F1
#
_cell.length_a   1.000
_cell.length_b   1.000
_cell.length_c   1.000
_cell.angle_alpha   90.00
_cell.angle_beta   90.00
_cell.angle_gamma   90.00
#
_symmetry.space_group_name_H-M   'P 1'
#
loop_
_entity.id
_entity.type
_entity.pdbx_description
1 polymer ?
#
loop_
_entity_poly.entity_id
_entity_poly.type
_entity_poly.pdbx_seq_one_letter_code
_entity_poly.pdbx_strand_id
1 'polypeptide(L)'
;MVAFALAGTVRRDLTQEPLGLDEKGTPVFLHELWPSSEEVAAVVRSSVRPEFFHQEYERIFAGDEHWLQMASPTGPTYRWSADSSYIREVPLFEGMTPEPQPVGDLVGARVLALLGDSITTDHISPAGSIPASSPAGEYLQTLDVGPRDFNSYGSRRGNHEVMIRGTFANVRLRNRLAGEREGGFTTHQPDGAPMTIFDASLRYREEGVPLLVIGGKEYGSGSSRDWAAKGTALLGVRAVLAETFERIHRSNLVGMGVVPLQFQAGDSA
;
A
#
# COMPACT_ATOMS: atom_id res chain seq x y z
N MET A 1 12.71 22.62 1.27
CA MET A 1 11.33 22.70 1.81
C MET A 1 11.08 24.05 2.48
N VAL A 2 11.82 24.41 3.54
CA VAL A 2 11.62 25.68 4.29
C VAL A 2 11.65 26.91 3.37
N ALA A 3 12.65 27.04 2.50
CA ALA A 3 12.74 28.17 1.56
C ALA A 3 11.49 28.32 0.66
N PHE A 4 10.99 27.23 0.08
CA PHE A 4 9.76 27.25 -0.73
C PHE A 4 8.50 27.51 0.10
N ALA A 5 8.47 27.10 1.38
CA ALA A 5 7.38 27.42 2.29
C ALA A 5 7.35 28.91 2.63
N LEU A 6 8.53 29.52 2.87
CA LEU A 6 8.67 30.97 3.05
C LEU A 6 8.26 31.74 1.81
N ALA A 7 8.68 31.29 0.62
CA ALA A 7 8.29 31.90 -0.65
C ALA A 7 6.80 31.72 -0.98
N GLY A 8 6.13 30.74 -0.34
CA GLY A 8 4.72 30.39 -0.59
C GLY A 8 4.45 29.77 -1.97
N THR A 9 5.48 29.40 -2.73
CA THR A 9 5.34 28.88 -4.09
C THR A 9 6.62 28.18 -4.55
N VAL A 10 6.47 27.21 -5.45
CA VAL A 10 7.58 26.53 -6.15
C VAL A 10 7.87 27.13 -7.53
N ARG A 11 7.13 28.18 -7.93
CA ARG A 11 7.18 28.76 -9.29
C ARG A 11 8.16 29.93 -9.44
N ARG A 12 8.81 30.35 -8.36
CA ARG A 12 9.78 31.45 -8.35
C ARG A 12 11.20 30.93 -8.48
N ASP A 13 12.05 31.68 -9.15
CA ASP A 13 13.49 31.45 -9.14
C ASP A 13 14.09 32.05 -7.87
N LEU A 14 14.22 31.25 -6.82
CA LEU A 14 14.75 31.69 -5.51
C LEU A 14 16.23 32.09 -5.55
N THR A 15 16.92 31.92 -6.69
CA THR A 15 18.30 32.40 -6.89
C THR A 15 18.34 33.85 -7.32
N GLN A 16 17.27 34.36 -7.93
CA GLN A 16 17.18 35.72 -8.48
C GLN A 16 16.08 36.56 -7.82
N GLU A 17 15.06 35.92 -7.25
CA GLU A 17 13.93 36.58 -6.61
C GLU A 17 14.07 36.52 -5.08
N PRO A 18 13.69 37.60 -4.36
CA PRO A 18 13.70 37.59 -2.90
C PRO A 18 12.66 36.63 -2.34
N LEU A 19 12.97 36.02 -1.19
CA LEU A 19 12.04 35.21 -0.41
C LEU A 19 10.92 36.05 0.20
N GLY A 20 11.23 37.28 0.57
CA GLY A 20 10.31 38.23 1.19
C GLY A 20 10.99 39.56 1.46
N LEU A 21 10.33 40.39 2.27
CA LEU A 21 10.87 41.65 2.76
C LEU A 21 11.11 41.52 4.27
N ASP A 22 12.16 42.17 4.77
CA ASP A 22 12.37 42.33 6.22
C ASP A 22 11.41 43.39 6.82
N GLU A 23 11.50 43.62 8.13
CA GLU A 23 10.68 44.62 8.85
C GLU A 23 10.82 46.06 8.33
N LYS A 24 11.91 46.36 7.60
CA LYS A 24 12.21 47.67 7.04
C LYS A 24 11.82 47.77 5.56
N GLY A 25 11.26 46.70 4.99
CA GLY A 25 10.90 46.61 3.57
C GLY A 25 12.07 46.26 2.65
N THR A 26 13.21 45.82 3.18
CA THR A 26 14.37 45.42 2.38
C THR A 26 14.18 44.00 1.85
N PRO A 27 14.41 43.75 0.55
CA PRO A 27 14.35 42.39 -0.01
C PRO A 27 15.38 41.46 0.63
N VAL A 28 14.93 40.29 1.08
CA VAL A 28 15.77 39.23 1.64
C VAL A 28 15.81 38.06 0.66
N PHE A 29 17.01 37.66 0.27
CA PHE A 29 17.28 36.60 -0.69
C PHE A 29 17.67 35.29 -0.02
N LEU A 30 17.53 34.19 -0.76
CA LEU A 30 17.86 32.85 -0.26
C LEU A 30 19.32 32.74 0.20
N HIS A 31 20.26 33.33 -0.55
CA HIS A 31 21.68 33.26 -0.25
C HIS A 31 22.06 33.97 1.06
N GLU A 32 21.22 34.91 1.54
CA GLU A 32 21.44 35.62 2.81
C GLU A 32 21.03 34.77 4.02
N LEU A 33 20.12 33.82 3.83
CA LEU A 33 19.59 32.95 4.89
C LEU A 33 20.17 31.54 4.85
N TRP A 34 20.83 31.16 3.74
CA TRP A 34 21.32 29.81 3.54
C TRP A 34 22.63 29.60 4.33
N PRO A 35 22.64 28.75 5.37
CA PRO A 35 23.85 28.56 6.16
C PRO A 35 24.91 27.84 5.32
N SER A 36 26.16 28.22 5.51
CA SER A 36 27.30 27.53 4.93
C SER A 36 27.49 26.14 5.55
N SER A 37 28.15 25.24 4.84
CA SER A 37 28.51 23.91 5.36
C SER A 37 29.35 23.98 6.65
N GLU A 38 30.17 25.02 6.80
CA GLU A 38 31.02 25.23 7.98
C GLU A 38 30.21 25.65 9.20
N GLU A 39 29.25 26.57 9.04
CA GLU A 39 28.33 26.99 10.10
C GLU A 39 27.48 25.82 10.58
N VAL A 40 26.91 25.03 9.64
CA VAL A 40 26.15 23.82 9.98
C VAL A 40 27.03 22.83 10.75
N ALA A 41 28.24 22.55 10.27
CA ALA A 41 29.14 21.61 10.91
C ALA A 41 29.59 22.09 12.30
N ALA A 42 29.80 23.39 12.49
CA ALA A 42 30.14 23.98 13.78
C ALA A 42 29.00 23.81 14.80
N VAL A 43 27.76 24.10 14.40
CA VAL A 43 26.58 23.92 15.26
C VAL A 43 26.35 22.44 15.58
N VAL A 44 26.49 21.53 14.60
CA VAL A 44 26.39 20.09 14.84
C VAL A 44 27.43 19.63 15.85
N ARG A 45 28.70 20.03 15.69
CA ARG A 45 29.77 19.70 16.65
C ARG A 45 29.52 20.27 18.04
N SER A 46 28.94 21.47 18.14
CA SER A 46 28.69 22.13 19.43
C SER A 46 27.37 21.69 20.08
N SER A 47 26.46 21.05 19.37
CA SER A 47 25.11 20.76 19.86
C SER A 47 24.79 19.27 19.92
N VAL A 48 25.34 18.44 19.03
CA VAL A 48 25.09 17.00 19.06
C VAL A 48 26.10 16.33 19.98
N ARG A 49 25.61 15.59 20.97
CA ARG A 49 26.38 15.06 22.10
C ARG A 49 26.10 13.57 22.28
N PRO A 50 27.12 12.72 22.47
CA PRO A 50 26.93 11.29 22.74
C PRO A 50 25.94 11.03 23.88
N GLU A 51 25.93 11.90 24.89
CA GLU A 51 25.05 11.81 26.06
C GLU A 51 23.57 11.84 25.68
N PHE A 52 23.18 12.59 24.65
CA PHE A 52 21.80 12.62 24.17
C PHE A 52 21.39 11.27 23.58
N PHE A 53 22.29 10.58 22.87
CA PHE A 53 22.02 9.23 22.39
C PHE A 53 21.89 8.27 23.57
N HIS A 54 22.81 8.31 24.54
CA HIS A 54 22.71 7.46 25.72
C HIS A 54 21.36 7.64 26.45
N GLN A 55 20.95 8.89 26.69
CA GLN A 55 19.68 9.21 27.35
C GLN A 55 18.45 8.68 26.60
N GLU A 56 18.40 8.84 25.28
CA GLU A 56 17.26 8.36 24.48
C GLU A 56 17.25 6.82 24.38
N TYR A 57 18.42 6.19 24.19
CA TYR A 57 18.51 4.73 24.07
C TYR A 57 18.26 4.01 25.40
N GLU A 58 18.57 4.61 26.55
CA GLU A 58 18.20 4.07 27.86
C GLU A 58 16.68 4.00 28.06
N ARG A 59 15.91 4.84 27.36
CA ARG A 59 14.45 5.00 27.54
C ARG A 59 13.61 4.49 26.37
N ILE A 60 14.24 4.03 25.29
CA ILE A 60 13.57 3.68 24.03
C ILE A 60 12.44 2.64 24.19
N PHE A 61 12.55 1.75 25.19
CA PHE A 61 11.55 0.73 25.50
C PHE A 61 10.67 1.04 26.72
N ALA A 62 10.93 2.16 27.41
CA ALA A 62 10.18 2.52 28.61
C ALA A 62 8.71 2.83 28.29
N GLY A 63 8.45 3.41 27.10
CA GLY A 63 7.13 3.89 26.72
C GLY A 63 6.66 5.07 27.57
N ASP A 64 5.45 5.56 27.28
CA ASP A 64 4.76 6.55 28.11
C ASP A 64 3.78 5.86 29.08
N GLU A 65 3.05 6.67 29.86
CA GLU A 65 2.05 6.15 30.80
C GLU A 65 0.98 5.30 30.11
N HIS A 66 0.54 5.70 28.91
CA HIS A 66 -0.44 4.93 28.13
C HIS A 66 0.11 3.56 27.73
N TRP A 67 1.34 3.49 27.22
CA TRP A 67 2.00 2.23 26.86
C TRP A 67 2.10 1.28 28.06
N LEU A 68 2.49 1.79 29.23
CA LEU A 68 2.64 1.00 30.44
C LEU A 68 1.30 0.51 31.02
N GLN A 69 0.21 1.24 30.79
CA GLN A 69 -1.13 0.87 31.25
C GLN A 69 -1.86 -0.09 30.30
N MET A 70 -1.34 -0.32 29.09
CA MET A 70 -1.96 -1.26 28.15
C MET A 70 -1.90 -2.70 28.68
N ALA A 71 -3.07 -3.26 28.97
CA ALA A 71 -3.18 -4.67 29.32
C ALA A 71 -2.78 -5.54 28.11
N SER A 72 -1.75 -6.36 28.29
CA SER A 72 -1.31 -7.33 27.28
C SER A 72 -1.70 -8.75 27.70
N PRO A 73 -2.36 -9.54 26.84
CA PRO A 73 -2.67 -10.92 27.16
C PRO A 73 -1.39 -11.74 27.34
N THR A 74 -1.39 -12.65 28.30
CA THR A 74 -0.27 -13.58 28.56
C THR A 74 -0.58 -14.94 27.92
N GLY A 75 0.43 -15.56 27.32
CA GLY A 75 0.33 -16.90 26.73
C GLY A 75 0.98 -17.01 25.34
N PRO A 76 1.12 -18.24 24.83
CA PRO A 76 1.80 -18.49 23.56
C PRO A 76 0.91 -18.28 22.32
N THR A 77 -0.41 -18.17 22.49
CA THR A 77 -1.38 -18.03 21.40
C THR A 77 -2.21 -16.76 21.53
N TYR A 78 -2.48 -16.12 20.39
CA TYR A 78 -3.34 -14.93 20.34
C TYR A 78 -4.81 -15.34 20.42
N ARG A 79 -5.60 -14.65 21.24
CA ARG A 79 -7.05 -14.87 21.34
C ARG A 79 -7.75 -13.94 20.36
N TRP A 80 -8.17 -14.48 19.22
CA TRP A 80 -8.92 -13.74 18.23
C TRP A 80 -10.27 -13.25 18.78
N SER A 81 -10.64 -12.02 18.46
CA SER A 81 -11.94 -11.44 18.77
C SER A 81 -12.77 -11.33 17.49
N ALA A 82 -13.96 -11.91 17.48
CA ALA A 82 -14.88 -11.86 16.34
C ALA A 82 -15.40 -10.44 16.06
N ASP A 83 -15.43 -9.58 17.07
CA ASP A 83 -15.93 -8.19 16.99
C ASP A 83 -14.83 -7.20 16.60
N SER A 84 -13.59 -7.66 16.50
CA SER A 84 -12.45 -6.82 16.13
C SER A 84 -12.56 -6.35 14.68
N SER A 85 -12.52 -5.03 14.48
CA SER A 85 -12.40 -4.40 13.16
C SER A 85 -10.94 -4.14 12.74
N TYR A 86 -9.96 -4.45 13.59
CA TYR A 86 -8.53 -4.17 13.37
C TYR A 86 -7.66 -5.41 13.19
N ILE A 87 -7.88 -6.44 14.01
CA ILE A 87 -7.10 -7.68 14.03
C ILE A 87 -8.05 -8.85 13.78
N ARG A 88 -7.83 -9.61 12.69
CA ARG A 88 -8.58 -10.83 12.35
C ARG A 88 -7.64 -11.93 11.89
N GLU A 89 -7.99 -13.17 12.22
CA GLU A 89 -7.26 -14.35 11.76
C GLU A 89 -7.35 -14.45 10.24
N VAL A 90 -6.22 -14.47 9.55
CA VAL A 90 -6.19 -14.57 8.08
C VAL A 90 -6.24 -16.04 7.68
N PRO A 91 -7.09 -16.46 6.73
CA PRO A 91 -7.27 -17.86 6.36
C PRO A 91 -6.14 -18.41 5.46
N LEU A 92 -4.87 -18.04 5.72
CA LEU A 92 -3.72 -18.48 4.91
C LEU A 92 -3.38 -19.96 5.10
N PHE A 93 -3.72 -20.51 6.26
CA PHE A 93 -3.37 -21.88 6.66
C PHE A 93 -4.59 -22.80 6.71
N GLU A 94 -5.78 -22.31 6.34
CA GLU A 94 -6.98 -23.13 6.28
C GLU A 94 -6.83 -24.23 5.24
N GLY A 95 -7.09 -25.48 5.64
CA GLY A 95 -6.93 -26.65 4.77
C GLY A 95 -5.47 -27.02 4.45
N MET A 96 -4.47 -26.39 5.10
CA MET A 96 -3.07 -26.73 4.89
C MET A 96 -2.74 -28.13 5.42
N THR A 97 -2.25 -29.00 4.53
CA THR A 97 -1.77 -30.34 4.87
C THR A 97 -0.25 -30.35 5.08
N PRO A 98 0.30 -31.29 5.88
CA PRO A 98 1.76 -31.43 6.06
C PRO A 98 2.50 -31.70 4.74
N GLU A 99 1.87 -32.44 3.83
CA GLU A 99 2.38 -32.70 2.49
C GLU A 99 1.78 -31.66 1.52
N PRO A 100 2.62 -30.94 0.76
CA PRO A 100 2.13 -29.98 -0.22
C PRO A 100 1.45 -30.71 -1.39
N GLN A 101 0.34 -30.15 -1.86
CA GLN A 101 -0.31 -30.64 -3.07
C GLN A 101 0.62 -30.48 -4.29
N PRO A 102 0.57 -31.40 -5.26
CA PRO A 102 1.36 -31.29 -6.48
C PRO A 102 0.99 -30.02 -7.25
N VAL A 103 1.98 -29.44 -7.94
CA VAL A 103 1.75 -28.32 -8.85
C VAL A 103 0.93 -28.80 -10.04
N GLY A 104 -0.15 -28.10 -10.35
CA GLY A 104 -1.03 -28.38 -11.48
C GLY A 104 -1.19 -27.18 -12.41
N ASP A 105 -1.73 -27.44 -13.60
CA ASP A 105 -1.92 -26.43 -14.64
C ASP A 105 -3.02 -25.41 -14.28
N LEU A 106 -2.84 -24.19 -14.77
CA LEU A 106 -3.84 -23.14 -14.67
C LEU A 106 -4.74 -23.14 -15.92
N VAL A 107 -5.85 -23.87 -15.88
CA VAL A 107 -6.75 -24.06 -17.03
C VAL A 107 -7.99 -23.16 -16.91
N GLY A 108 -8.36 -22.50 -18.01
CA GLY A 108 -9.60 -21.72 -18.10
C GLY A 108 -9.63 -20.42 -17.29
N ALA A 109 -8.45 -19.90 -16.91
CA ALA A 109 -8.37 -18.71 -16.08
C ALA A 109 -8.89 -17.44 -16.77
N ARG A 110 -9.43 -16.51 -15.96
CA ARG A 110 -9.91 -15.20 -16.41
C ARG A 110 -8.98 -14.08 -15.94
N VAL A 111 -8.87 -13.05 -16.78
CA VAL A 111 -8.11 -11.85 -16.44
C VAL A 111 -8.96 -11.00 -15.50
N LEU A 112 -8.54 -10.88 -14.24
CA LEU A 112 -9.22 -10.06 -13.23
C LEU A 112 -8.94 -8.57 -13.46
N ALA A 113 -7.69 -8.25 -13.83
CA ALA A 113 -7.24 -6.90 -14.15
C ALA A 113 -6.22 -6.92 -15.30
N LEU A 114 -6.41 -6.02 -16.26
CA LEU A 114 -5.50 -5.77 -17.37
C LEU A 114 -4.94 -4.35 -17.21
N LEU A 115 -3.68 -4.27 -16.81
CA LEU A 115 -3.03 -3.05 -16.33
C LEU A 115 -1.90 -2.62 -17.26
N GLY A 116 -1.57 -1.32 -17.22
CA GLY A 116 -0.47 -0.75 -17.98
C GLY A 116 0.88 -0.82 -17.28
N ASP A 117 1.76 0.10 -17.64
CA ASP A 117 3.10 0.25 -17.07
C ASP A 117 3.08 0.91 -15.68
N SER A 118 4.17 0.70 -14.94
CA SER A 118 4.52 1.34 -13.67
C SER A 118 3.40 1.26 -12.61
N ILE A 119 2.73 0.10 -12.54
CA ILE A 119 1.75 -0.20 -11.50
C ILE A 119 2.47 -0.32 -10.16
N THR A 120 2.43 0.74 -9.37
CA THR A 120 3.00 0.75 -8.02
C THR A 120 2.27 -0.17 -7.04
N THR A 121 2.93 -0.56 -5.95
CA THR A 121 2.29 -1.26 -4.82
C THR A 121 1.20 -0.45 -4.13
N ASP A 122 1.15 0.88 -4.31
CA ASP A 122 0.05 1.72 -3.80
C ASP A 122 -1.21 1.60 -4.68
N HIS A 123 -1.05 1.32 -5.98
CA HIS A 123 -2.17 0.95 -6.84
C HIS A 123 -2.75 -0.42 -6.46
N ILE A 124 -1.87 -1.39 -6.14
CA ILE A 124 -2.25 -2.76 -5.78
C ILE A 124 -2.81 -2.83 -4.36
N SER A 125 -2.20 -2.13 -3.40
CA SER A 125 -2.58 -2.13 -1.99
C SER A 125 -2.46 -0.70 -1.44
N PRO A 126 -3.51 0.13 -1.61
CA PRO A 126 -3.52 1.51 -1.11
C PRO A 126 -3.39 1.52 0.41
N ALA A 127 -2.72 2.54 0.95
CA ALA A 127 -2.57 2.71 2.41
C ALA A 127 -3.37 3.90 2.97
N GLY A 128 -3.95 4.73 2.11
CA GLY A 128 -4.66 5.96 2.46
C GLY A 128 -6.09 5.75 2.96
N SER A 129 -6.93 6.76 2.77
CA SER A 129 -8.33 6.78 3.19
C SER A 129 -9.17 5.69 2.53
N ILE A 130 -10.15 5.17 3.28
CA ILE A 130 -11.13 4.18 2.80
C ILE A 130 -12.42 4.92 2.40
N PRO A 131 -12.85 4.90 1.12
CA PRO A 131 -14.12 5.51 0.72
C PRO A 131 -15.31 4.75 1.30
N ALA A 132 -16.35 5.46 1.77
CA ALA A 132 -17.55 4.81 2.35
C ALA A 132 -18.33 3.94 1.37
N SER A 133 -18.30 4.27 0.08
CA SER A 133 -18.92 3.49 -1.00
C SER A 133 -18.01 2.41 -1.59
N SER A 134 -16.83 2.17 -0.99
CA SER A 134 -15.95 1.07 -1.40
C SER A 134 -16.37 -0.22 -0.69
N PRO A 135 -16.04 -1.40 -1.24
CA PRO A 135 -16.35 -2.67 -0.57
C PRO A 135 -15.84 -2.71 0.89
N ALA A 136 -14.63 -2.19 1.14
CA ALA A 136 -14.06 -2.12 2.48
C ALA A 136 -14.84 -1.18 3.41
N GLY A 137 -15.31 -0.04 2.89
CA GLY A 137 -16.14 0.91 3.64
C GLY A 137 -17.51 0.33 3.98
N GLU A 138 -18.14 -0.38 3.04
CA GLU A 138 -19.41 -1.07 3.27
C GLU A 138 -19.25 -2.17 4.32
N TYR A 139 -18.19 -2.98 4.24
CA TYR A 139 -17.86 -3.97 5.26
C TYR A 139 -17.64 -3.36 6.65
N LEU A 140 -16.93 -2.23 6.76
CA LEU A 140 -16.75 -1.57 8.06
C LEU A 140 -18.07 -1.06 8.64
N GLN A 141 -18.99 -0.60 7.80
CA GLN A 141 -20.33 -0.19 8.23
C GLN A 141 -21.17 -1.37 8.73
N THR A 142 -20.99 -2.59 8.20
CA THR A 142 -21.67 -3.78 8.76
C THR A 142 -21.17 -4.16 10.15
N LEU A 143 -19.99 -3.68 10.55
CA LEU A 143 -19.42 -3.79 11.89
C LEU A 143 -19.72 -2.57 12.79
N ASP A 144 -20.68 -1.72 12.39
CA ASP A 144 -21.06 -0.49 13.11
C ASP A 144 -19.91 0.53 13.25
N VAL A 145 -18.92 0.49 12.34
CA VAL A 145 -17.85 1.49 12.28
C VAL A 145 -18.28 2.63 11.36
N GLY A 146 -18.38 3.84 11.88
CA GLY A 146 -18.73 5.03 11.10
C GLY A 146 -17.59 5.50 10.18
N PRO A 147 -17.88 6.20 9.06
CA PRO A 147 -16.86 6.67 8.13
C PRO A 147 -15.74 7.55 8.73
N ARG A 148 -16.03 8.27 9.81
CA ARG A 148 -15.02 9.07 10.53
C ARG A 148 -13.98 8.20 11.25
N ASP A 149 -14.36 6.97 11.59
CA ASP A 149 -13.57 6.02 12.38
C ASP A 149 -12.98 4.89 11.51
N PHE A 150 -13.17 4.94 10.18
CA PHE A 150 -12.52 3.99 9.26
C PHE A 150 -11.01 3.99 9.39
N ASN A 151 -10.43 5.14 9.74
CA ASN A 151 -8.99 5.37 9.73
C ASN A 151 -8.46 5.14 8.29
N SER A 152 -7.28 4.53 8.13
CA SER A 152 -6.68 4.26 6.81
C SER A 152 -6.56 2.77 6.51
N TYR A 153 -6.45 2.39 5.23
CA TYR A 153 -6.09 1.02 4.86
C TYR A 153 -4.80 0.58 5.55
N GLY A 154 -3.81 1.47 5.69
CA GLY A 154 -2.57 1.18 6.41
C GLY A 154 -2.79 0.79 7.87
N SER A 155 -3.74 1.42 8.55
CA SER A 155 -4.11 1.09 9.94
C SER A 155 -4.88 -0.23 10.07
N ARG A 156 -5.50 -0.70 8.98
CA ARG A 156 -6.34 -1.90 8.94
C ARG A 156 -5.60 -3.15 8.47
N ARG A 157 -4.26 -3.10 8.36
CA ARG A 157 -3.41 -4.21 7.87
C ARG A 157 -3.51 -5.51 8.67
N GLY A 158 -4.00 -5.47 9.91
CA GLY A 158 -4.28 -6.66 10.71
C GLY A 158 -5.62 -7.33 10.41
N ASN A 159 -6.48 -6.70 9.59
CA ASN A 159 -7.80 -7.19 9.23
C ASN A 159 -7.85 -7.54 7.74
N HIS A 160 -7.74 -8.83 7.41
CA HIS A 160 -7.73 -9.27 6.03
C HIS A 160 -9.02 -8.95 5.27
N GLU A 161 -10.18 -8.92 5.93
CA GLU A 161 -11.45 -8.59 5.28
C GLU A 161 -11.44 -7.19 4.67
N VAL A 162 -10.82 -6.23 5.37
CA VAL A 162 -10.63 -4.85 4.87
C VAL A 162 -9.57 -4.84 3.78
N MET A 163 -8.45 -5.52 3.99
CA MET A 163 -7.30 -5.44 3.08
C MET A 163 -7.55 -6.15 1.73
N ILE A 164 -8.27 -7.27 1.71
CA ILE A 164 -8.68 -7.94 0.46
C ILE A 164 -9.62 -7.02 -0.32
N ARG A 165 -10.61 -6.43 0.34
CA ARG A 165 -11.53 -5.44 -0.25
C ARG A 165 -10.84 -4.17 -0.74
N GLY A 166 -9.72 -3.82 -0.12
CA GLY A 166 -8.85 -2.72 -0.53
C GLY A 166 -7.88 -3.06 -1.66
N THR A 167 -7.73 -4.34 -2.02
CA THR A 167 -6.75 -4.75 -3.03
C THR A 167 -7.23 -4.33 -4.41
N PHE A 168 -6.35 -3.64 -5.15
CA PHE A 168 -6.65 -2.92 -6.38
C PHE A 168 -7.75 -1.84 -6.24
N ALA A 169 -8.08 -1.38 -5.03
CA ALA A 169 -9.13 -0.38 -4.80
C ALA A 169 -8.63 1.07 -4.90
N ASN A 170 -7.41 1.30 -5.40
CA ASN A 170 -6.86 2.65 -5.54
C ASN A 170 -7.73 3.46 -6.53
N VAL A 171 -8.14 4.66 -6.12
CA VAL A 171 -9.03 5.53 -6.90
C VAL A 171 -8.44 5.98 -8.25
N ARG A 172 -7.12 5.85 -8.43
CA ARG A 172 -6.40 6.19 -9.67
C ARG A 172 -6.01 4.97 -10.50
N LEU A 173 -6.40 3.76 -10.08
CA LEU A 173 -6.11 2.56 -10.86
C LEU A 173 -6.83 2.65 -12.21
N ARG A 174 -6.11 2.36 -13.29
CA ARG A 174 -6.66 2.27 -14.65
C ARG A 174 -6.59 0.84 -15.12
N ASN A 175 -7.75 0.19 -15.14
CA ASN A 175 -7.90 -1.17 -15.63
C ASN A 175 -8.54 -1.13 -17.02
N ARG A 176 -7.84 -1.65 -18.04
CA ARG A 176 -8.35 -1.65 -19.43
C ARG A 176 -9.68 -2.41 -19.56
N LEU A 177 -9.95 -3.38 -18.68
CA LEU A 177 -11.22 -4.11 -18.63
C LEU A 177 -12.40 -3.23 -18.18
N ALA A 178 -12.15 -2.10 -17.51
CA ALA A 178 -13.17 -1.16 -17.05
C ALA A 178 -13.39 0.02 -18.02
N GLY A 179 -12.76 0.00 -19.20
CA GLY A 179 -12.78 1.11 -20.16
C GLY A 179 -12.13 2.37 -19.58
N GLU A 180 -12.81 3.51 -19.69
CA GLU A 180 -12.33 4.81 -19.20
C GLU A 180 -12.51 5.02 -17.68
N ARG A 181 -13.09 4.05 -16.96
CA ARG A 181 -13.39 4.20 -15.54
C ARG A 181 -12.12 4.03 -14.69
N GLU A 182 -11.73 5.09 -13.97
CA GLU A 182 -10.69 5.02 -12.95
C GLU A 182 -11.23 4.42 -11.63
N GLY A 183 -10.36 3.76 -10.89
CA GLY A 183 -10.66 3.14 -9.60
C GLY A 183 -10.53 1.62 -9.61
N GLY A 184 -10.94 0.99 -8.51
CA GLY A 184 -10.90 -0.47 -8.34
C GLY A 184 -12.00 -1.23 -9.07
N PHE A 185 -12.19 -0.93 -10.35
CA PHE A 185 -13.23 -1.51 -11.19
C PHE A 185 -12.67 -2.51 -12.19
N THR A 186 -13.51 -3.46 -12.59
CA THR A 186 -13.27 -4.39 -13.67
C THR A 186 -14.60 -4.76 -14.33
N THR A 187 -14.53 -5.61 -15.34
CA THR A 187 -15.69 -6.18 -16.00
C THR A 187 -15.65 -7.68 -15.87
N HIS A 188 -16.70 -8.25 -15.29
CA HIS A 188 -16.87 -9.69 -15.22
C HIS A 188 -17.04 -10.28 -16.62
N GLN A 189 -16.42 -11.43 -16.86
CA GLN A 189 -16.48 -12.18 -18.11
C GLN A 189 -17.07 -13.55 -17.83
N PRO A 190 -18.00 -14.06 -18.67
CA PRO A 190 -18.25 -13.58 -20.04
C PRO A 190 -19.38 -12.54 -20.21
N ASP A 191 -20.16 -12.26 -19.16
CA ASP A 191 -21.40 -11.47 -19.29
C ASP A 191 -21.20 -9.95 -19.48
N GLY A 192 -19.98 -9.44 -19.26
CA GLY A 192 -19.67 -8.03 -19.45
C GLY A 192 -20.18 -7.14 -18.31
N ALA A 193 -20.52 -7.69 -17.14
CA ALA A 193 -21.06 -6.91 -16.03
C ALA A 193 -19.97 -6.06 -15.35
N PRO A 194 -20.09 -4.71 -15.30
CA PRO A 194 -19.13 -3.86 -14.60
C PRO A 194 -19.30 -3.96 -13.08
N MET A 195 -18.21 -4.14 -12.35
CA MET A 195 -18.21 -4.27 -10.89
C MET A 195 -16.85 -3.91 -10.28
N THR A 196 -16.72 -3.97 -8.95
CA THR A 196 -15.42 -3.82 -8.31
C THR A 196 -14.56 -5.06 -8.54
N ILE A 197 -13.24 -4.91 -8.46
CA ILE A 197 -12.31 -6.04 -8.55
C ILE A 197 -12.58 -7.06 -7.43
N PHE A 198 -12.92 -6.59 -6.23
CA PHE A 198 -13.29 -7.45 -5.12
C PHE A 198 -14.54 -8.29 -5.45
N ASP A 199 -15.62 -7.67 -5.91
CA ASP A 199 -16.86 -8.39 -6.22
C ASP A 199 -16.68 -9.39 -7.36
N ALA A 200 -15.90 -9.02 -8.39
CA ALA A 200 -15.54 -9.94 -9.47
C ALA A 200 -14.77 -11.15 -8.94
N SER A 201 -13.85 -10.95 -7.99
CA SER A 201 -13.09 -12.04 -7.38
C SER A 201 -13.97 -13.02 -6.61
N LEU A 202 -14.98 -12.52 -5.89
CA LEU A 202 -15.94 -13.35 -5.17
C LEU A 202 -16.78 -14.19 -6.14
N ARG A 203 -17.29 -13.54 -7.19
CA ARG A 203 -18.09 -14.20 -8.22
C ARG A 203 -17.31 -15.30 -8.93
N TYR A 204 -16.07 -15.02 -9.35
CA TYR A 204 -15.23 -16.05 -9.97
C TYR A 204 -14.89 -17.21 -9.04
N ARG A 205 -14.77 -16.95 -7.74
CA ARG A 205 -14.59 -18.01 -6.73
C ARG A 205 -15.82 -18.92 -6.66
N GLU A 206 -17.02 -18.37 -6.72
CA GLU A 206 -18.27 -19.15 -6.77
C GLU A 206 -18.38 -19.96 -8.07
N GLU A 207 -17.91 -19.41 -9.19
CA GLU A 207 -17.88 -20.08 -10.50
C GLU A 207 -16.76 -21.13 -10.62
N GLY A 208 -15.85 -21.23 -9.63
CA GLY A 208 -14.72 -22.15 -9.66
C GLY A 208 -13.66 -21.78 -10.71
N VAL A 209 -13.60 -20.50 -11.10
CA VAL A 209 -12.75 -20.01 -12.19
C VAL A 209 -11.45 -19.42 -11.62
N PRO A 210 -10.28 -19.90 -12.06
CA PRO A 210 -9.01 -19.34 -11.63
C PRO A 210 -8.78 -17.93 -12.20
N LEU A 211 -8.00 -17.12 -11.49
CA LEU A 211 -7.75 -15.73 -11.88
C LEU A 211 -6.28 -15.46 -12.18
N LEU A 212 -6.04 -14.54 -13.11
CA LEU A 212 -4.73 -13.97 -13.38
C LEU A 212 -4.82 -12.45 -13.55
N VAL A 213 -3.71 -11.76 -13.32
CA VAL A 213 -3.54 -10.32 -13.60
C VAL A 213 -2.53 -10.15 -14.72
N ILE A 214 -2.77 -9.20 -15.62
CA ILE A 214 -1.80 -8.81 -16.64
C ILE A 214 -1.34 -7.38 -16.36
N GLY A 215 -0.04 -7.13 -16.42
CA GLY A 215 0.56 -5.80 -16.27
C GLY A 215 1.60 -5.50 -17.34
N GLY A 216 1.98 -4.23 -17.47
CA GLY A 216 3.05 -3.79 -18.35
C GLY A 216 4.43 -3.87 -17.68
N LYS A 217 5.25 -2.85 -17.92
CA LYS A 217 6.60 -2.70 -17.35
C LYS A 217 6.56 -2.24 -15.89
N GLU A 218 7.59 -2.59 -15.13
CA GLU A 218 7.80 -2.15 -13.75
C GLU A 218 6.62 -2.49 -12.81
N TYR A 219 6.00 -3.65 -13.03
CA TYR A 219 4.87 -4.09 -12.22
C TYR A 219 5.30 -4.30 -10.76
N GLY A 220 4.60 -3.63 -9.84
CA GLY A 220 4.85 -3.67 -8.42
C GLY A 220 5.91 -2.70 -7.90
N SER A 221 6.15 -1.59 -8.59
CA SER A 221 7.14 -0.60 -8.16
C SER A 221 6.77 0.13 -6.85
N GLY A 222 7.77 0.72 -6.18
CA GLY A 222 7.55 1.56 -4.99
C GLY A 222 7.71 0.83 -3.66
N SER A 223 6.81 1.09 -2.71
CA SER A 223 6.94 0.65 -1.31
C SER A 223 6.92 -0.87 -1.19
N SER A 224 7.76 -1.43 -0.30
CA SER A 224 7.69 -2.86 0.08
C SER A 224 6.43 -3.11 0.94
N ARG A 225 5.31 -3.41 0.29
CA ARG A 225 4.04 -3.76 0.95
C ARG A 225 3.71 -5.22 0.66
N ASP A 226 3.77 -6.06 1.69
CA ASP A 226 3.42 -7.49 1.60
C ASP A 226 1.95 -7.70 1.20
N TRP A 227 1.05 -6.82 1.63
CA TRP A 227 -0.36 -6.83 1.26
C TRP A 227 -0.62 -6.68 -0.23
N ALA A 228 0.31 -6.12 -1.01
CA ALA A 228 0.20 -6.13 -2.47
C ALA A 228 0.24 -7.57 -3.04
N ALA A 229 0.97 -8.49 -2.39
CA ALA A 229 0.97 -9.90 -2.76
C ALA A 229 -0.10 -10.71 -2.02
N LYS A 230 -0.27 -10.50 -0.70
CA LYS A 230 -1.30 -11.21 0.10
C LYS A 230 -2.71 -10.94 -0.43
N GLY A 231 -3.02 -9.68 -0.70
CA GLY A 231 -4.29 -9.26 -1.27
C GLY A 231 -4.53 -9.91 -2.63
N THR A 232 -3.53 -9.86 -3.52
CA THR A 232 -3.58 -10.51 -4.84
C THR A 232 -3.90 -12.01 -4.72
N ALA A 233 -3.18 -12.73 -3.85
CA ALA A 233 -3.42 -14.14 -3.60
C ALA A 233 -4.82 -14.42 -3.03
N LEU A 234 -5.27 -13.62 -2.06
CA LEU A 234 -6.55 -13.79 -1.38
C LEU A 234 -7.77 -13.38 -2.23
N LEU A 235 -7.57 -12.57 -3.28
CA LEU A 235 -8.55 -12.40 -4.37
C LEU A 235 -8.64 -13.66 -5.27
N GLY A 236 -7.84 -14.69 -5.05
CA GLY A 236 -7.83 -15.91 -5.86
C GLY A 236 -6.96 -15.82 -7.12
N VAL A 237 -6.13 -14.79 -7.25
CA VAL A 237 -5.17 -14.68 -8.36
C VAL A 237 -4.07 -15.71 -8.19
N ARG A 238 -3.86 -16.53 -9.22
CA ARG A 238 -2.88 -17.63 -9.23
C ARG A 238 -1.61 -17.28 -9.98
N ALA A 239 -1.69 -16.34 -10.93
CA ALA A 239 -0.55 -15.87 -11.69
C ALA A 239 -0.66 -14.38 -12.00
N VAL A 240 0.49 -13.73 -12.14
CA VAL A 240 0.60 -12.39 -12.71
C VAL A 240 1.50 -12.48 -13.92
N LEU A 241 1.04 -12.03 -15.08
CA LEU A 241 1.82 -11.94 -16.31
C LEU A 241 2.19 -10.48 -16.56
N ALA A 242 3.48 -10.14 -16.58
CA ALA A 242 3.92 -8.77 -16.83
C ALA A 242 5.14 -8.68 -17.74
N GLU A 243 5.40 -7.52 -18.34
CA GLU A 243 6.60 -7.33 -19.16
C GLU A 243 7.86 -7.32 -18.29
N THR A 244 7.82 -6.62 -17.16
CA THR A 244 8.89 -6.64 -16.15
C THR A 244 8.30 -6.45 -14.75
N PHE A 245 9.00 -6.95 -13.73
CA PHE A 245 8.62 -6.82 -12.33
C PHE A 245 9.66 -6.01 -11.54
N GLU A 246 9.20 -5.26 -10.53
CA GLU A 246 10.08 -4.80 -9.47
C GLU A 246 10.52 -6.01 -8.60
N ARG A 247 11.80 -6.02 -8.21
CA ARG A 247 12.47 -7.14 -7.55
C ARG A 247 11.78 -7.59 -6.26
N ILE A 248 11.44 -6.66 -5.36
CA ILE A 248 10.82 -6.97 -4.06
C ILE A 248 9.39 -7.48 -4.28
N HIS A 249 8.62 -6.83 -5.16
CA HIS A 249 7.26 -7.27 -5.42
C HIS A 249 7.22 -8.68 -6.03
N ARG A 250 8.12 -8.98 -6.98
CA ARG A 250 8.27 -10.33 -7.53
C ARG A 250 8.50 -11.37 -6.44
N SER A 251 9.41 -11.10 -5.50
CA SER A 251 9.68 -12.00 -4.37
C SER A 251 8.46 -12.18 -3.46
N ASN A 252 7.68 -11.12 -3.22
CA ASN A 252 6.47 -11.20 -2.42
C ASN A 252 5.38 -12.06 -3.09
N LEU A 253 5.21 -11.96 -4.42
CA LEU A 253 4.28 -12.82 -5.17
C LEU A 253 4.64 -14.30 -5.02
N VAL A 254 5.93 -14.64 -5.22
CA VAL A 254 6.44 -16.01 -5.02
C VAL A 254 6.18 -16.48 -3.58
N GLY A 255 6.46 -15.64 -2.58
CA GLY A 255 6.23 -15.96 -1.17
C GLY A 255 4.76 -16.21 -0.82
N MET A 256 3.83 -15.70 -1.63
CA MET A 256 2.38 -15.93 -1.49
C MET A 256 1.84 -17.01 -2.43
N GLY A 257 2.70 -17.71 -3.17
CA GLY A 257 2.28 -18.76 -4.11
C GLY A 257 1.62 -18.26 -5.39
N VAL A 258 1.77 -16.97 -5.72
CA VAL A 258 1.32 -16.37 -6.98
C VAL A 258 2.47 -16.43 -7.98
N VAL A 259 2.26 -17.05 -9.14
CA VAL A 259 3.31 -17.27 -10.14
C VAL A 259 3.58 -15.97 -10.93
N PRO A 260 4.77 -15.35 -10.85
CA PRO A 260 5.13 -14.21 -11.69
C PRO A 260 5.65 -14.71 -13.04
N LEU A 261 4.83 -14.60 -14.06
CA LEU A 261 5.16 -14.91 -15.45
C LEU A 261 5.64 -13.64 -16.15
N GLN A 262 6.69 -13.76 -16.95
CA GLN A 262 7.21 -12.64 -17.74
C GLN A 262 7.06 -12.93 -19.24
N PHE A 263 6.64 -11.92 -20.01
CA PHE A 263 6.66 -12.00 -21.47
C PHE A 263 8.08 -12.28 -22.00
N GLN A 264 8.16 -12.95 -23.15
CA GLN A 264 9.44 -13.08 -23.84
C GLN A 264 9.90 -11.71 -24.37
N ALA A 265 11.20 -11.57 -24.60
CA ALA A 265 11.75 -10.32 -25.10
C ALA A 265 11.12 -9.95 -26.46
N GLY A 266 10.40 -8.82 -26.51
CA GLY A 266 9.70 -8.34 -27.70
C GLY A 266 8.18 -8.51 -27.67
N ASP A 267 7.65 -9.32 -26.75
CA ASP A 267 6.21 -9.51 -26.54
C ASP A 267 5.67 -8.53 -25.47
N SER A 268 4.36 -8.24 -25.48
CA SER A 268 3.72 -7.28 -24.55
C SER A 268 2.24 -7.58 -24.27
N ALA A 269 1.68 -6.85 -23.31
CA ALA A 269 0.34 -7.00 -22.72
C ALA A 269 -0.84 -6.37 -23.48
#